data_AF-A0A1V3JRB8-F1
#
_entry.id   AF-A0A1V3JRB8-F1
#
_cell.length_a   1.000
_cell.length_b   1.000
_cell.length_c   1.000
_cell.angle_alpha   90.00
_cell.angle_beta   90.00
_cell.angle_gamma   90.00
#
_symmetry.space_group_name_H-M   'P 1'
#
loop_
_entity.id
_entity.type
_entity.pdbx_description
1 polymer ?
#
loop_
_entity_poly.entity_id
_entity_poly.type
_entity_poly.pdbx_seq_one_letter_code
_entity_poly.pdbx_strand_id
1 'polypeptide(L)'
;MTEKEFIIFPNRVDELALLYTTGDPWIKAYVEIGNKPEISKGNLSIASAYKANILVTGQYGRGGINVYKYHPETKELEKIWVVD
;
A
#
# COMPACT_ATOMS: atom_id res chain seq x y z
N MET A 1 -2.93 -20.58 13.56
CA MET A 1 -2.48 -19.94 12.30
C MET A 1 -1.66 -18.73 12.70
N THR A 2 -0.49 -18.51 12.11
CA THR A 2 0.25 -17.26 12.33
C THR A 2 -0.51 -16.12 11.66
N GLU A 3 -0.79 -15.04 12.38
CA GLU A 3 -1.41 -13.84 11.84
C GLU A 3 -0.57 -13.30 10.68
N LYS A 4 -1.24 -12.82 9.62
CA LYS A 4 -0.58 -12.26 8.43
C LYS A 4 -1.08 -10.85 8.23
N GLU A 5 -0.15 -9.93 8.21
CA GLU A 5 -0.40 -8.52 7.90
C GLU A 5 -0.51 -8.31 6.39
N PHE A 6 -1.42 -7.42 5.99
CA PHE A 6 -1.51 -6.94 4.63
C PHE A 6 -1.99 -5.49 4.61
N ILE A 7 -1.57 -4.77 3.56
CA ILE A 7 -1.89 -3.36 3.40
C ILE A 7 -2.97 -3.22 2.34
N ILE A 8 -3.99 -2.42 2.67
CA ILE A 8 -5.03 -1.97 1.76
C ILE A 8 -4.96 -0.46 1.67
N PHE A 9 -5.08 0.07 0.46
CA PHE A 9 -5.18 1.52 0.25
C PHE A 9 -6.65 1.94 0.17
N PRO A 10 -7.16 2.75 1.10
CA PRO A 10 -8.52 3.25 1.04
C PRO A 10 -8.60 4.43 0.05
N ASN A 11 -9.70 4.53 -0.67
CA ASN A 11 -9.94 5.54 -1.71
C ASN A 11 -10.14 6.99 -1.19
N ARG A 12 -9.61 7.36 -0.01
CA ARG A 12 -9.98 8.63 0.65
C ARG A 12 -8.87 9.35 1.41
N VAL A 13 -7.68 8.78 1.58
CA VAL A 13 -6.61 9.45 2.30
C VAL A 13 -5.37 9.46 1.42
N ASP A 14 -5.03 10.64 0.93
CA ASP A 14 -4.02 10.81 -0.12
C ASP A 14 -2.61 10.40 0.35
N GLU A 15 -2.39 10.26 1.66
CA GLU A 15 -1.08 10.02 2.25
C GLU A 15 -1.00 8.80 3.18
N LEU A 16 -2.12 8.09 3.43
CA LEU A 16 -2.16 6.97 4.38
C LEU A 16 -2.72 5.68 3.75
N ALA A 17 -2.03 4.58 3.97
CA ALA A 17 -2.49 3.22 3.72
C ALA A 17 -2.95 2.55 5.03
N LEU A 18 -3.90 1.61 4.95
CA LEU A 18 -4.45 0.90 6.11
C LEU A 18 -3.76 -0.45 6.27
N LEU A 19 -3.30 -0.73 7.49
CA LEU A 19 -2.78 -2.02 7.89
C LEU A 19 -3.90 -2.90 8.46
N TYR A 20 -4.01 -4.12 7.95
CA TYR A 20 -4.94 -5.14 8.41
C TYR A 20 -4.21 -6.43 8.75
N THR A 21 -4.85 -7.26 9.57
CA THR A 21 -4.43 -8.63 9.87
C THR A 21 -5.48 -9.63 9.42
N THR A 22 -5.03 -10.78 8.91
CA THR A 22 -5.94 -11.84 8.43
C THR A 22 -6.87 -12.32 9.53
N GLY A 23 -8.18 -12.35 9.26
CA GLY A 23 -9.20 -12.80 10.21
C GLY A 23 -9.69 -11.72 11.17
N ASP A 24 -9.19 -10.49 11.06
CA ASP A 24 -9.64 -9.35 11.87
C ASP A 24 -10.14 -8.21 10.95
N PRO A 25 -11.41 -7.78 11.07
CA PRO A 25 -11.95 -6.72 10.23
C PRO A 25 -11.48 -5.31 10.63
N TRP A 26 -10.81 -5.16 11.78
CA TRP A 26 -10.42 -3.85 12.30
C TRP A 26 -9.07 -3.38 11.78
N ILE A 27 -8.99 -2.08 11.48
CA ILE A 27 -7.75 -1.39 11.11
C ILE A 27 -6.78 -1.50 12.29
N LYS A 28 -5.54 -1.90 11.99
CA LYS A 28 -4.46 -2.03 12.99
C LYS A 28 -3.57 -0.81 13.07
N ALA A 29 -3.34 -0.15 11.95
CA ALA A 29 -2.53 1.05 11.87
C ALA A 29 -2.83 1.82 10.57
N TYR A 30 -2.39 3.08 10.57
CA TYR A 30 -2.24 3.89 9.37
C TYR A 30 -0.74 3.96 9.05
N VAL A 31 -0.39 3.70 7.80
CA VAL A 31 0.99 3.71 7.32
C VAL A 31 1.16 4.83 6.32
N GLU A 32 2.14 5.69 6.52
CA GLU A 32 2.45 6.76 5.57
C GLU A 32 2.92 6.18 4.24
N ILE A 33 2.38 6.70 3.14
CA ILE A 33 2.71 6.27 1.77
C ILE A 33 3.08 7.45 0.85
N GLY A 34 2.65 8.67 1.23
CA GLY A 34 2.74 9.89 0.45
C GLY A 34 1.94 9.87 -0.86
N ASN A 35 1.81 11.03 -1.51
CA ASN A 35 1.00 11.21 -2.73
C ASN A 35 1.79 11.73 -3.96
N LYS A 36 3.11 11.47 -4.02
CA LYS A 36 3.95 11.94 -5.13
C LYS A 36 4.76 10.79 -5.75
N PRO A 37 4.58 10.47 -7.04
CA PRO A 37 3.51 10.93 -7.93
C PRO A 37 2.11 10.53 -7.41
N GLU A 38 1.08 11.23 -7.87
CA GLU A 38 -0.29 11.01 -7.39
C GLU A 38 -0.74 9.56 -7.66
N ILE A 39 -1.36 8.93 -6.66
CA ILE A 39 -1.80 7.54 -6.74
C ILE A 39 -3.12 7.46 -7.51
N SER A 40 -3.19 6.57 -8.50
CA SER A 40 -4.42 6.29 -9.24
C SER A 40 -5.47 5.66 -8.31
N LYS A 41 -6.66 6.27 -8.30
CA LYS A 41 -7.85 5.82 -7.57
C LYS A 41 -8.80 4.98 -8.44
N GLY A 42 -8.38 4.64 -9.66
CA GLY A 42 -9.17 3.84 -10.60
C GLY A 42 -9.36 2.40 -10.14
N ASN A 43 -10.40 1.73 -10.65
CA ASN A 43 -10.61 0.31 -10.41
C ASN A 43 -9.38 -0.49 -10.88
N LEU A 44 -8.88 -1.41 -10.07
CA LEU A 44 -7.68 -2.25 -10.32
C LEU A 44 -6.31 -1.54 -10.28
N SER A 45 -6.22 -0.31 -9.75
CA SER A 45 -4.94 0.42 -9.66
C SER A 45 -4.03 -0.02 -8.51
N ILE A 46 -4.45 -0.97 -7.68
CA ILE A 46 -3.80 -1.26 -6.38
C ILE A 46 -3.75 -2.76 -6.17
N ALA A 47 -2.59 -3.28 -5.82
CA ALA A 47 -2.37 -4.68 -5.50
C ALA A 47 -1.35 -4.83 -4.37
N SER A 48 -1.50 -5.87 -3.54
CA SER A 48 -0.53 -6.20 -2.50
C SER A 48 -0.15 -7.69 -2.54
N ALA A 49 1.10 -7.97 -2.16
CA ALA A 49 1.66 -9.32 -2.08
C ALA A 49 2.26 -9.53 -0.68
N TYR A 50 1.42 -10.03 0.24
CA TYR A 50 1.77 -10.15 1.67
C TYR A 50 3.05 -10.97 1.91
N LYS A 51 3.27 -12.08 1.18
CA LYS A 51 4.48 -12.92 1.36
C LYS A 51 5.78 -12.18 1.02
N ALA A 52 5.70 -11.21 0.13
CA ALA A 52 6.83 -10.40 -0.31
C ALA A 52 6.91 -9.07 0.46
N ASN A 53 5.92 -8.77 1.30
CA ASN A 53 5.70 -7.44 1.89
C ASN A 53 5.72 -6.33 0.82
N ILE A 54 5.01 -6.53 -0.29
CA ILE A 54 4.97 -5.55 -1.38
C ILE A 54 3.57 -4.95 -1.51
N LEU A 55 3.51 -3.64 -1.72
CA LEU A 55 2.35 -2.90 -2.19
C LEU A 55 2.71 -2.24 -3.53
N VAL A 56 1.80 -2.33 -4.50
CA VAL A 56 1.94 -1.68 -5.81
C VAL A 56 0.73 -0.78 -6.03
N THR A 57 0.97 0.43 -6.50
CA THR A 57 -0.07 1.37 -6.95
C THR A 57 0.21 1.86 -8.36
N GLY A 58 -0.83 2.11 -9.14
CA GLY A 58 -0.73 2.84 -10.40
C GLY A 58 -0.59 4.34 -10.15
N GLN A 59 0.01 5.06 -11.09
CA GLN A 59 0.08 6.51 -11.07
C GLN A 59 -1.10 7.15 -11.79
N TYR A 60 -1.67 8.22 -11.23
CA TYR A 60 -2.75 8.95 -11.86
C TYR A 60 -2.27 9.68 -13.13
N GLY A 61 -2.99 9.51 -14.25
CA GLY A 61 -2.83 10.28 -15.48
C GLY A 61 -1.57 10.02 -16.34
N ARG A 62 -0.56 9.28 -15.84
CA ARG A 62 0.76 9.18 -16.50
C ARG A 62 1.18 7.80 -17.01
N GLY A 63 0.50 6.72 -16.60
CA GLY A 63 0.80 5.36 -17.11
C GLY A 63 1.87 4.59 -16.31
N GLY A 64 2.32 5.10 -15.17
CA GLY A 64 3.37 4.51 -14.34
C GLY A 64 2.89 3.64 -13.17
N ILE A 65 3.87 3.08 -12.44
CA ILE A 65 3.65 2.35 -11.17
C ILE A 65 4.56 2.87 -10.05
N ASN A 66 4.07 2.77 -8.81
CA ASN A 66 4.85 2.89 -7.59
C ASN A 66 4.93 1.52 -6.92
N VAL A 67 6.12 1.12 -6.48
CA VAL A 67 6.32 -0.11 -5.70
C VAL A 67 6.86 0.25 -4.33
N TYR A 68 6.24 -0.33 -3.30
CA TYR A 68 6.59 -0.11 -1.92
C TYR A 68 6.93 -1.43 -1.24
N LYS A 69 7.97 -1.41 -0.40
CA LYS A 69 8.32 -2.47 0.54
C LYS A 69 7.71 -2.13 1.90
N TYR A 70 6.91 -3.03 2.45
CA TYR A 70 6.46 -2.95 3.83
C TYR A 70 7.47 -3.60 4.77
N HIS A 71 7.71 -2.94 5.89
CA HIS A 71 8.58 -3.39 6.97
C HIS A 71 7.73 -3.73 8.19
N PRO A 72 7.39 -5.01 8.45
CA PRO A 72 6.50 -5.40 9.56
C PRO A 72 7.02 -4.99 10.94
N GLU A 73 8.34 -4.99 11.13
CA GLU A 73 8.99 -4.63 12.39
C GLU A 73 8.75 -3.16 12.77
N THR A 74 8.78 -2.26 11.79
CA THR A 74 8.62 -0.80 12.00
C THR A 74 7.23 -0.29 11.62
N LYS A 75 6.44 -1.09 10.90
CA LYS A 75 5.13 -0.73 10.33
C LYS A 75 5.19 0.41 9.33
N GLU A 76 6.26 0.47 8.54
CA GLU A 76 6.52 1.53 7.56
C GLU A 76 6.48 1.01 6.12
N LEU A 77 6.13 1.90 5.17
CA LEU A 77 6.25 1.66 3.74
C LEU A 77 7.44 2.44 3.18
N GLU A 78 8.43 1.71 2.67
CA GLU A 78 9.54 2.28 1.90
C GLU A 78 9.19 2.26 0.41
N LYS A 79 9.25 3.41 -0.26
CA LYS A 79 9.09 3.47 -1.71
C LYS A 79 10.38 3.02 -2.39
N ILE A 80 10.35 1.85 -3.03
CA ILE A 80 11.55 1.20 -3.61
C ILE A 80 11.64 1.36 -5.13
N TRP A 81 10.54 1.72 -5.81
CA TRP A 81 10.57 1.94 -7.26
C TRP A 81 9.46 2.87 -7.74
N VAL A 82 9.79 3.72 -8.71
CA VAL A 82 8.89 4.62 -9.43
C VAL A 82 9.31 4.62 -10.90
N VAL A 83 8.39 4.30 -11.81
CA VAL A 83 8.57 4.42 -13.27
C VAL A 83 7.33 5.05 -13.87
N ASP A 84 7.55 5.99 -14.79
CA ASP A 84 6.55 6.68 -15.62
C ASP A 84 6.32 5.96 -16.95
#